data_AF-A0A7C1SVT6-F1
#
_entry.id   AF-A0A7C1SVT6-F1
#
_cell.length_a   1.000
_cell.length_b   1.000
_cell.length_c   1.000
_cell.angle_alpha   90.00
_cell.angle_beta   90.00
_cell.angle_gamma   90.00
#
_symmetry.space_group_name_H-M   'P 1'
#
loop_
_entity.id
_entity.type
_entity.pdbx_description
1 polymer ?
#
loop_
_entity_poly.entity_id
_entity_poly.type
_entity_poly.pdbx_seq_one_letter_code
_entity_poly.pdbx_strand_id
1 'polypeptide(L)'
;MEDKSPQKISTSALAKVLEVPVQQLFSTFKDYGWIRKLDEGWALSAKGEFEGGEYVHSKRYGRYIVWPEELAQHPLLQALEDNRHISATAIGKTSGLNTREVNRVLAELGWIKHGFQGWELTSLGEQRGGIQLENDSSGTFYVVWPQDIQAESVLNKQLLFSAEIYSEGASSGDDLFAGQSQYQSVDGHQHGSKAQLQICHWLYMAGLAHACQRRLPVDEDLFADFYLPGQQLYIECWDDHDSSGLAQRMKRKDIYQQLGFAVIDIEKEDLNQLDEVLTRQFRKQGVRVY
;
A
#
# COMPACT_ATOMS: atom_id res chain seq x y z
N MET A 1 -49.99 10.70 19.85
CA MET A 1 -48.87 10.68 18.91
C MET A 1 -47.62 10.68 19.77
N GLU A 2 -47.01 9.52 19.97
CA GLU A 2 -45.71 9.43 20.64
C GLU A 2 -44.67 10.05 19.70
N ASP A 3 -44.09 11.16 20.15
CA ASP A 3 -42.98 11.82 19.51
C ASP A 3 -41.76 10.90 19.65
N LYS A 4 -41.50 10.07 18.63
CA LYS A 4 -40.29 9.26 18.57
C LYS A 4 -39.13 10.23 18.40
N SER A 5 -38.42 10.51 19.50
CA SER A 5 -37.18 11.27 19.47
C SER A 5 -36.29 10.73 18.34
N PRO A 6 -35.77 11.60 17.45
CA PRO A 6 -34.99 11.15 16.31
C PRO A 6 -33.80 10.32 16.80
N GLN A 7 -33.57 9.17 16.15
CA GLN A 7 -32.50 8.27 16.52
C GLN A 7 -31.17 9.00 16.36
N LYS A 8 -30.43 9.17 17.47
CA LYS A 8 -29.15 9.89 17.48
C LYS A 8 -27.98 8.93 17.46
N ILE A 9 -26.99 9.23 16.65
CA ILE A 9 -25.79 8.42 16.45
C ILE A 9 -24.53 9.24 16.75
N SER A 10 -23.47 8.59 17.23
CA SER A 10 -22.20 9.28 17.47
C SER A 10 -21.57 9.78 16.16
N THR A 11 -20.67 10.77 16.22
CA THR A 11 -19.90 11.21 15.03
C THR A 11 -19.20 10.04 14.34
N SER A 12 -18.66 9.08 15.10
CA SER A 12 -18.04 7.87 14.54
C SER A 12 -19.02 6.90 13.87
N ALA A 13 -20.27 6.84 14.34
CA ALA A 13 -21.32 6.05 13.69
C ALA A 13 -21.86 6.77 12.45
N LEU A 14 -22.01 8.10 12.50
CA LEU A 14 -22.37 8.93 11.35
C LEU A 14 -21.34 8.81 10.22
N ALA A 15 -20.04 8.80 10.54
CA ALA A 15 -18.98 8.56 9.57
C ALA A 15 -19.11 7.20 8.87
N LYS A 16 -19.55 6.15 9.60
CA LYS A 16 -19.81 4.83 9.00
C LYS A 16 -21.01 4.83 8.07
N VAL A 17 -22.08 5.54 8.44
CA VAL A 17 -23.29 5.70 7.61
C VAL A 17 -22.96 6.40 6.30
N LEU A 18 -22.13 7.45 6.35
CA LEU A 18 -21.64 8.21 5.19
C LEU A 18 -20.48 7.51 4.45
N GLU A 19 -20.04 6.35 4.95
CA GLU A 19 -18.86 5.61 4.49
C GLU A 19 -17.55 6.43 4.34
N VAL A 20 -17.40 7.51 5.10
CA VAL A 20 -16.20 8.36 5.13
C VAL A 20 -15.28 7.99 6.30
N PRO A 21 -13.96 8.19 6.16
CA PRO A 21 -13.03 8.08 7.29
C PRO A 21 -13.50 8.94 8.47
N VAL A 22 -13.51 8.36 9.68
CA VAL A 22 -13.95 9.04 10.91
C VAL A 22 -13.22 10.36 11.10
N GLN A 23 -11.89 10.35 10.92
CA GLN A 23 -11.07 11.55 11.05
C GLN A 23 -11.42 12.63 10.01
N GLN A 24 -11.82 12.25 8.79
CA GLN A 24 -12.32 13.20 7.78
C GLN A 24 -13.62 13.87 8.23
N LEU A 25 -14.55 13.12 8.83
CA LEU A 25 -15.78 13.72 9.33
C LEU A 25 -15.50 14.69 10.50
N PHE A 26 -14.58 14.33 11.40
CA PHE A 26 -14.16 15.22 12.49
C PHE A 26 -13.43 16.47 11.99
N SER A 27 -12.54 16.36 10.99
CA SER A 27 -11.91 17.55 10.39
C SER A 27 -12.95 18.44 9.74
N THR A 28 -13.88 17.84 9.00
CA THR A 28 -14.96 18.58 8.33
C THR A 28 -15.85 19.32 9.33
N PHE A 29 -16.28 18.67 10.39
CA PHE A 29 -17.08 19.31 11.45
C PHE A 29 -16.30 20.41 12.16
N LYS A 30 -14.98 20.27 12.30
CA LYS A 30 -14.12 21.32 12.84
C LYS A 30 -14.03 22.51 11.90
N ASP A 31 -13.83 22.27 10.60
CA ASP A 31 -13.64 23.32 9.59
C ASP A 31 -14.94 24.12 9.37
N TYR A 32 -16.10 23.46 9.41
CA TYR A 32 -17.40 24.14 9.44
C TYR A 32 -17.72 24.80 10.77
N GLY A 33 -16.88 24.61 11.78
CA GLY A 33 -17.00 25.19 13.11
C GLY A 33 -18.11 24.58 13.96
N TRP A 34 -18.61 23.39 13.61
CA TRP A 34 -19.61 22.64 14.37
C TRP A 34 -19.03 22.09 15.66
N ILE A 35 -17.79 21.61 15.61
CA ILE A 35 -17.01 21.18 16.77
C ILE A 35 -15.68 21.93 16.86
N ARG A 36 -15.05 21.90 18.03
CA ARG A 36 -13.75 22.52 18.31
C ARG A 36 -12.90 21.55 19.12
N LYS A 37 -11.59 21.57 18.91
CA LYS A 37 -10.65 20.74 19.68
C LYS A 37 -10.26 21.50 20.96
N LEU A 38 -10.52 20.90 22.12
CA LEU A 38 -10.06 21.33 23.45
C LEU A 38 -9.06 20.30 24.00
N ASP A 39 -8.38 20.64 25.09
CA ASP A 39 -7.38 19.77 25.74
C ASP A 39 -7.97 18.42 26.19
N GLU A 40 -9.27 18.39 26.54
CA GLU A 40 -10.00 17.18 26.97
C GLU A 40 -10.79 16.50 25.85
N GLY A 41 -10.59 16.89 24.58
CA GLY A 41 -11.22 16.27 23.41
C GLY A 41 -12.07 17.22 22.56
N TRP A 42 -13.08 16.68 21.88
CA TRP A 42 -13.95 17.46 20.98
C TRP A 42 -15.11 18.10 21.74
N ALA A 43 -15.24 19.42 21.59
CA ALA A 43 -16.35 20.19 22.13
C ALA A 43 -17.30 20.64 21.00
N LEU A 44 -18.58 20.47 21.24
CA LEU A 44 -19.66 21.01 20.44
C LEU A 44 -19.72 22.53 20.56
N SER A 45 -19.91 23.23 19.44
CA SER A 45 -20.12 24.67 19.38
C SER A 45 -21.60 25.02 19.29
N ALA A 46 -21.95 26.30 19.47
CA ALA A 46 -23.31 26.79 19.22
C ALA A 46 -23.83 26.50 17.80
N LYS A 47 -22.94 26.48 16.79
CA LYS A 47 -23.31 26.09 15.43
C LYS A 47 -23.58 24.59 15.32
N GLY A 48 -22.80 23.76 16.02
CA GLY A 48 -23.06 22.33 16.07
C GLY A 48 -24.34 21.98 16.83
N GLU A 49 -24.67 22.71 17.90
CA GLU A 49 -25.95 22.59 18.60
C GLU A 49 -27.14 22.98 17.70
N PHE A 50 -26.97 24.03 16.89
CA PHE A 50 -27.98 24.44 15.91
C PHE A 50 -28.28 23.33 14.88
N GLU A 51 -27.26 22.57 14.47
CA GLU A 51 -27.39 21.44 13.54
C GLU A 51 -27.85 20.14 14.24
N GLY A 52 -28.33 20.25 15.49
CA GLY A 52 -28.92 19.15 16.26
C GLY A 52 -27.92 18.30 17.06
N GLY A 53 -26.66 18.71 17.11
CA GLY A 53 -25.64 18.07 17.93
C GLY A 53 -25.96 18.17 19.42
N GLU A 54 -25.73 17.10 20.17
CA GLU A 54 -25.96 17.06 21.62
C GLU A 54 -24.90 16.22 22.35
N TYR A 55 -24.74 16.47 23.65
CA TYR A 55 -23.86 15.67 24.49
C TYR A 55 -24.60 14.51 25.13
N VAL A 56 -24.05 13.31 24.98
CA VAL A 56 -24.48 12.11 25.71
C VAL A 56 -23.37 11.65 26.64
N HIS A 57 -23.76 11.20 27.83
CA HIS A 57 -22.85 10.63 28.82
C HIS A 57 -23.01 9.11 28.84
N SER A 58 -21.92 8.39 28.60
CA SER A 58 -21.85 6.94 28.75
C SER A 58 -20.94 6.57 29.92
N LYS A 59 -21.37 5.56 30.70
CA LYS A 59 -20.53 4.96 31.75
C LYS A 59 -19.24 4.36 31.21
N ARG A 60 -19.19 3.96 29.93
CA ARG A 60 -18.05 3.29 29.30
C ARG A 60 -17.14 4.24 28.53
N TYR A 61 -17.69 5.29 27.91
CA TYR A 61 -16.97 6.14 26.95
C TYR A 61 -16.90 7.61 27.37
N GLY A 62 -17.41 7.95 28.56
CA GLY A 62 -17.45 9.35 29.01
C GLY A 62 -18.45 10.19 28.23
N ARG A 63 -18.19 11.49 28.16
CA ARG A 63 -19.02 12.47 27.43
C ARG A 63 -18.61 12.50 25.95
N TYR A 64 -19.57 12.34 25.05
CA TYR A 64 -19.34 12.43 23.60
C TYR A 64 -20.52 13.11 22.88
N ILE A 65 -20.29 13.49 21.64
CA ILE A 65 -21.26 14.21 20.81
C ILE A 65 -22.06 13.20 19.97
N VAL A 66 -23.38 13.37 19.94
CA VAL A 66 -24.31 12.65 19.07
C VAL A 66 -25.03 13.61 18.14
N TRP A 67 -25.46 13.08 16.99
CA TRP A 67 -26.12 13.82 15.93
C TRP A 67 -27.39 13.09 15.51
N PRO A 68 -28.43 13.80 15.03
CA PRO A 68 -29.59 13.17 14.41
C PRO A 68 -29.16 12.35 13.20
N GLU A 69 -29.73 11.15 13.00
CA GLU A 69 -29.41 10.31 11.84
C GLU A 69 -29.74 11.00 10.50
N GLU A 70 -30.78 11.85 10.49
CA GLU A 70 -31.18 12.70 9.36
C GLU A 70 -30.07 13.66 8.90
N LEU A 71 -29.10 13.97 9.76
CA LEU A 71 -27.96 14.80 9.41
C LEU A 71 -27.16 14.21 8.25
N ALA A 72 -27.19 12.89 8.04
CA ALA A 72 -26.56 12.24 6.89
C ALA A 72 -27.10 12.77 5.54
N GLN A 73 -28.34 13.27 5.49
CA GLN A 73 -28.94 13.86 4.29
C GLN A 73 -28.64 15.36 4.14
N HIS A 74 -27.93 15.95 5.10
CA HIS A 74 -27.60 17.37 5.07
C HIS A 74 -26.78 17.69 3.81
N PRO A 75 -27.08 18.76 3.04
CA PRO A 75 -26.38 19.06 1.79
C PRO A 75 -24.86 19.14 1.92
N LEU A 76 -24.34 19.63 3.06
CA LEU A 76 -22.90 19.63 3.34
C LEU A 76 -22.30 18.23 3.50
N LEU A 77 -23.06 17.29 4.04
CA LEU A 77 -22.62 15.90 4.20
C LEU A 77 -22.80 15.09 2.93
N GLN A 78 -23.80 15.40 2.12
CA GLN A 78 -23.92 14.88 0.77
C GLN A 78 -22.77 15.37 -0.14
N ALA A 79 -22.38 16.66 -0.03
CA ALA A 79 -21.19 17.17 -0.70
C ALA A 79 -19.87 16.54 -0.18
N LEU A 80 -19.92 15.86 0.98
CA LEU A 80 -18.81 15.07 1.49
C LEU A 80 -18.68 13.72 0.79
N GLU A 81 -19.77 13.17 0.24
CA GLU A 81 -19.73 11.97 -0.60
C GLU A 81 -18.91 12.25 -1.87
N ASP A 82 -19.08 13.44 -2.46
CA ASP A 82 -18.29 13.89 -3.62
C ASP A 82 -16.81 14.12 -3.28
N ASN A 83 -16.48 14.32 -1.99
CA ASN A 83 -15.11 14.53 -1.49
C ASN A 83 -14.61 13.35 -0.63
N ARG A 84 -15.12 12.14 -0.87
CA ARG A 84 -14.75 10.95 -0.11
C ARG A 84 -13.26 10.67 -0.24
N HIS A 85 -12.58 10.51 0.89
CA HIS A 85 -11.21 10.00 0.90
C HIS A 85 -11.18 8.49 1.03
N ILE A 86 -10.36 7.84 0.21
CA ILE A 86 -10.17 6.41 0.11
C ILE A 86 -8.75 6.02 0.55
N SER A 87 -8.60 4.84 1.13
CA SER A 87 -7.29 4.32 1.54
C SER A 87 -6.59 3.61 0.38
N ALA A 88 -5.29 3.35 0.52
CA ALA A 88 -4.53 2.52 -0.42
C ALA A 88 -5.18 1.15 -0.66
N THR A 89 -5.80 0.54 0.37
CA THR A 89 -6.56 -0.71 0.22
C THR A 89 -7.75 -0.55 -0.73
N ALA A 90 -8.47 0.58 -0.66
CA ALA A 90 -9.59 0.84 -1.56
C ALA A 90 -9.14 1.17 -2.98
N ILE A 91 -7.99 1.84 -3.14
CA ILE A 91 -7.35 2.07 -4.45
C ILE A 91 -6.96 0.74 -5.11
N GLY A 92 -6.34 -0.18 -4.38
CA GLY A 92 -5.86 -1.46 -4.94
C GLY A 92 -6.95 -2.42 -5.40
N LYS A 93 -8.16 -2.32 -4.86
CA LYS A 93 -9.27 -3.24 -5.17
C LYS A 93 -9.59 -3.32 -6.66
N THR A 94 -9.50 -2.20 -7.39
CA THR A 94 -9.82 -2.14 -8.83
C THR A 94 -8.77 -2.84 -9.68
N SER A 95 -7.51 -2.86 -9.22
CA SER A 95 -6.37 -3.47 -9.93
C SER A 95 -5.96 -4.83 -9.36
N GLY A 96 -6.67 -5.35 -8.34
CA GLY A 96 -6.32 -6.60 -7.66
C GLY A 96 -5.04 -6.53 -6.81
N LEU A 97 -4.52 -5.34 -6.56
CA LEU A 97 -3.29 -5.12 -5.79
C LEU A 97 -3.59 -5.03 -4.29
N ASN A 98 -2.66 -5.52 -3.49
CA ASN A 98 -2.72 -5.39 -2.05
C ASN A 98 -2.27 -3.98 -1.59
N THR A 99 -2.59 -3.64 -0.34
CA THR A 99 -2.29 -2.31 0.22
C THR A 99 -0.80 -1.95 0.18
N ARG A 100 0.09 -2.94 0.33
CA ARG A 100 1.54 -2.73 0.32
C ARG A 100 2.01 -2.34 -1.08
N GLU A 101 1.57 -3.07 -2.09
CA GLU A 101 1.88 -2.80 -3.51
C GLU A 101 1.41 -1.40 -3.91
N VAL A 102 0.18 -1.04 -3.55
CA VAL A 102 -0.35 0.30 -3.82
C VAL A 102 0.48 1.38 -3.14
N ASN A 103 0.85 1.19 -1.87
CA ASN A 103 1.69 2.16 -1.16
C ASN A 103 3.08 2.29 -1.82
N ARG A 104 3.67 1.19 -2.30
CA ARG A 104 4.95 1.26 -3.02
C ARG A 104 4.80 2.01 -4.34
N VAL A 105 3.71 1.82 -5.09
CA VAL A 105 3.42 2.61 -6.29
C VAL A 105 3.29 4.10 -5.97
N LEU A 106 2.52 4.44 -4.94
CA LEU A 106 2.38 5.83 -4.48
C LEU A 106 3.73 6.42 -4.02
N ALA A 107 4.58 5.60 -3.41
CA ALA A 107 5.90 6.01 -2.95
C ALA A 107 6.86 6.24 -4.12
N GLU A 108 6.81 5.38 -5.13
CA GLU A 108 7.58 5.50 -6.37
C GLU A 108 7.20 6.74 -7.18
N LEU A 109 5.91 7.09 -7.18
CA LEU A 109 5.44 8.37 -7.73
C LEU A 109 5.88 9.58 -6.89
N GLY A 110 6.52 9.36 -5.75
CA GLY A 110 6.98 10.38 -4.82
C GLY A 110 5.86 11.03 -4.02
N TRP A 111 4.66 10.45 -3.98
CA TRP A 111 3.48 11.02 -3.30
C TRP A 111 3.45 10.70 -1.81
N ILE A 112 4.02 9.55 -1.44
CA ILE A 112 4.27 9.17 -0.04
C ILE A 112 5.72 8.73 0.12
N LYS A 113 6.16 8.60 1.37
CA LYS A 113 7.45 7.99 1.71
C LYS A 113 7.28 7.16 2.97
N HIS A 114 8.12 6.14 3.12
CA HIS A 114 8.15 5.38 4.37
C HIS A 114 9.02 6.12 5.40
N GLY A 115 8.40 6.60 6.47
CA GLY A 115 9.04 7.25 7.61
C GLY A 115 9.20 6.32 8.81
N PHE A 116 9.57 6.88 9.95
CA PHE A 116 9.73 6.10 11.19
C PHE A 116 8.39 5.61 11.74
N GLN A 117 7.32 6.40 11.54
CA GLN A 117 5.98 6.12 12.06
C GLN A 117 5.05 5.48 11.03
N GLY A 118 5.52 5.13 9.83
CA GLY A 118 4.71 4.52 8.78
C GLY A 118 4.74 5.34 7.49
N TRP A 119 3.63 5.36 6.76
CA TRP A 119 3.55 6.08 5.48
C TRP A 119 3.26 7.55 5.72
N GLU A 120 4.20 8.39 5.31
CA GLU A 120 4.14 9.84 5.43
C GLU A 120 3.84 10.48 4.08
N LEU A 121 3.01 11.52 4.11
CA LEU A 121 2.67 12.30 2.93
C LEU A 121 3.85 13.20 2.53
N THR A 122 4.12 13.32 1.23
CA THR A 122 5.10 14.27 0.70
C THR A 122 4.42 15.54 0.21
N SER A 123 5.20 16.60 -0.05
CA SER A 123 4.68 17.82 -0.67
C SER A 123 4.05 17.58 -2.05
N LEU A 124 4.50 16.56 -2.80
CA LEU A 124 3.88 16.20 -4.07
C LEU A 124 2.55 15.47 -3.84
N GLY A 125 2.47 14.62 -2.82
CA GLY A 125 1.22 13.99 -2.40
C GLY A 125 0.17 14.99 -1.92
N GLU A 126 0.58 16.02 -1.17
CA GLU A 126 -0.30 17.13 -0.75
C GLU A 126 -0.94 17.84 -1.95
N GLN A 127 -0.17 18.08 -3.02
CA GLN A 127 -0.68 18.68 -4.26
C GLN A 127 -1.72 17.81 -4.98
N ARG A 128 -1.72 16.50 -4.71
CA ARG A 128 -2.72 15.54 -5.20
C ARG A 128 -3.89 15.34 -4.21
N GLY A 129 -3.96 16.17 -3.17
CA GLY A 129 -5.04 16.16 -2.18
C GLY A 129 -4.91 15.07 -1.12
N GLY A 130 -3.78 14.38 -1.02
CA GLY A 130 -3.56 13.38 0.01
C GLY A 130 -3.67 13.98 1.42
N ILE A 131 -4.19 13.21 2.37
CA ILE A 131 -4.27 13.58 3.79
C ILE A 131 -3.58 12.51 4.62
N GLN A 132 -2.58 12.93 5.41
CA GLN A 132 -1.94 12.06 6.39
C GLN A 132 -2.79 11.97 7.66
N LEU A 133 -2.98 10.75 8.13
CA LEU A 133 -3.76 10.39 9.30
C LEU A 133 -2.90 9.50 10.22
N GLU A 134 -3.25 9.47 11.50
CA GLU A 134 -2.60 8.61 12.51
C GLU A 134 -3.59 7.57 13.00
N ASN A 135 -3.15 6.32 13.10
CA ASN A 135 -3.96 5.28 13.73
C ASN A 135 -3.84 5.39 15.25
N ASP A 136 -4.95 5.78 15.91
CA ASP A 136 -5.02 5.99 17.36
C ASP A 136 -4.56 4.77 18.19
N SER A 137 -4.64 3.55 17.64
CA SER A 137 -4.29 2.32 18.36
C SER A 137 -2.80 1.94 18.24
N SER A 138 -2.16 2.26 17.11
CA SER A 138 -0.78 1.86 16.82
C SER A 138 0.20 3.04 16.76
N GLY A 139 -0.31 4.28 16.73
CA GLY A 139 0.48 5.50 16.51
C GLY A 139 1.11 5.56 15.10
N THR A 140 0.66 4.73 14.17
CA THR A 140 1.25 4.63 12.83
C THR A 140 0.55 5.58 11.86
N PHE A 141 1.34 6.29 11.07
CA PHE A 141 0.85 7.14 9.99
C PHE A 141 0.43 6.33 8.77
N TYR A 142 -0.64 6.80 8.15
CA TYR A 142 -1.13 6.33 6.86
C TYR A 142 -1.73 7.51 6.09
N VAL A 143 -1.88 7.35 4.78
CA VAL A 143 -2.39 8.39 3.90
C VAL A 143 -3.70 7.93 3.26
N VAL A 144 -4.65 8.85 3.18
CA VAL A 144 -5.89 8.71 2.41
C VAL A 144 -5.93 9.72 1.28
N TRP A 145 -6.64 9.39 0.21
CA TRP A 145 -6.66 10.15 -1.03
C TRP A 145 -8.07 10.49 -1.45
N PRO A 146 -8.33 11.64 -2.08
CA PRO A 146 -9.59 11.90 -2.76
C PRO A 146 -9.96 10.75 -3.72
N GLN A 147 -11.24 10.39 -3.79
CA GLN A 147 -11.68 9.25 -4.59
C GLN A 147 -11.38 9.41 -6.09
N ASP A 148 -11.39 10.65 -6.58
CA ASP A 148 -11.06 11.01 -7.97
C ASP A 148 -9.59 10.77 -8.34
N ILE A 149 -8.70 10.50 -7.36
CA ILE A 149 -7.32 10.07 -7.63
C ILE A 149 -7.29 8.79 -8.50
N GLN A 150 -8.33 7.96 -8.43
CA GLN A 150 -8.47 6.76 -9.26
C GLN A 150 -8.68 7.09 -10.74
N ALA A 151 -8.94 8.34 -11.12
CA ALA A 151 -8.98 8.77 -12.51
C ALA A 151 -7.62 9.32 -12.98
N GLU A 152 -6.63 9.46 -12.09
CA GLU A 152 -5.34 10.06 -12.41
C GLU A 152 -4.52 9.12 -13.31
N SER A 153 -4.21 9.61 -14.51
CA SER A 153 -3.65 8.76 -15.57
C SER A 153 -2.28 8.16 -15.23
N VAL A 154 -1.47 8.84 -14.42
CA VAL A 154 -0.11 8.39 -14.08
C VAL A 154 -0.21 7.27 -13.06
N LEU A 155 -1.03 7.43 -12.02
CA LEU A 155 -1.32 6.39 -11.04
C LEU A 155 -1.91 5.15 -11.71
N ASN A 156 -2.95 5.31 -12.54
CA ASN A 156 -3.59 4.17 -13.19
C ASN A 156 -2.63 3.37 -14.07
N LYS A 157 -1.76 4.04 -14.83
CA LYS A 157 -0.75 3.36 -15.65
C LYS A 157 0.20 2.54 -14.79
N GLN A 158 0.66 3.07 -13.66
CA GLN A 158 1.56 2.34 -12.77
C GLN A 158 0.87 1.18 -12.05
N LEU A 159 -0.37 1.36 -11.58
CA LEU A 159 -1.14 0.27 -10.95
C LEU A 159 -1.42 -0.87 -11.93
N LEU A 160 -1.80 -0.55 -13.18
CA LEU A 160 -2.01 -1.56 -14.22
C LEU A 160 -0.70 -2.29 -14.55
N PHE A 161 0.40 -1.56 -14.74
CA PHE A 161 1.71 -2.16 -15.00
C PHE A 161 2.15 -3.11 -13.87
N SER A 162 2.03 -2.69 -12.61
CA SER A 162 2.31 -3.58 -11.46
C SER A 162 1.38 -4.79 -11.44
N ALA A 163 0.07 -4.62 -11.68
CA ALA A 163 -0.88 -5.72 -11.70
C ALA A 163 -0.55 -6.75 -12.80
N GLU A 164 -0.11 -6.31 -13.98
CA GLU A 164 0.26 -7.19 -15.09
C GLU A 164 1.58 -7.93 -14.86
N ILE A 165 2.55 -7.31 -14.17
CA ILE A 165 3.76 -8.00 -13.73
C ILE A 165 3.40 -9.21 -12.86
N TYR A 166 2.47 -9.03 -11.92
CA TYR A 166 2.08 -10.09 -10.98
C TYR A 166 0.91 -10.96 -11.45
N SER A 167 0.31 -10.69 -12.62
CA SER A 167 -0.79 -11.49 -13.14
C SER A 167 -0.31 -12.88 -13.57
N GLU A 168 -1.05 -13.91 -13.14
CA GLU A 168 -0.97 -15.23 -13.75
C GLU A 168 -1.52 -15.10 -15.16
N GLY A 169 -0.73 -15.47 -16.17
CA GLY A 169 -1.06 -15.25 -17.58
C GLY A 169 -2.47 -15.73 -17.93
N ALA A 170 -3.39 -14.79 -18.09
CA ALA A 170 -4.74 -15.02 -18.57
C ALA A 170 -5.07 -14.03 -19.70
N SER A 171 -4.68 -14.43 -20.91
CA SER A 171 -5.51 -14.45 -22.11
C SER A 171 -6.78 -13.61 -22.09
N SER A 172 -6.66 -12.29 -22.23
CA SER A 172 -7.73 -11.47 -22.81
C SER A 172 -7.15 -10.23 -23.48
N GLY A 173 -6.85 -10.36 -24.78
CA GLY A 173 -6.77 -9.27 -25.75
C GLY A 173 -5.60 -8.29 -25.69
N ASP A 174 -5.00 -8.03 -24.53
CA ASP A 174 -4.05 -6.92 -24.35
C ASP A 174 -3.00 -7.22 -23.24
N ASP A 175 -2.39 -8.41 -23.28
CA ASP A 175 -1.25 -8.73 -22.42
C ASP A 175 -0.02 -7.94 -22.90
N LEU A 176 0.39 -6.88 -22.16
CA LEU A 176 1.54 -6.04 -22.52
C LEU A 176 2.84 -6.84 -22.67
N PHE A 177 2.88 -8.05 -22.11
CA PHE A 177 4.02 -8.95 -22.10
C PHE A 177 3.90 -10.10 -23.12
N ALA A 178 2.77 -10.23 -23.83
CA ALA A 178 2.57 -11.31 -24.80
C ALA A 178 3.56 -11.22 -25.97
N GLY A 179 4.30 -12.31 -26.21
CA GLY A 179 5.28 -12.40 -27.30
C GLY A 179 6.59 -11.66 -27.06
N GLN A 180 6.83 -11.11 -25.86
CA GLN A 180 8.11 -10.52 -25.50
C GLN A 180 9.15 -11.59 -25.15
N SER A 181 10.35 -11.43 -25.70
CA SER A 181 11.53 -12.22 -25.33
C SER A 181 12.45 -11.48 -24.35
N GLN A 182 12.18 -10.20 -24.09
CA GLN A 182 12.89 -9.36 -23.14
C GLN A 182 11.89 -8.52 -22.36
N TYR A 183 12.01 -8.58 -21.04
CA TYR A 183 11.14 -7.90 -20.09
C TYR A 183 11.92 -6.78 -19.41
N GLN A 184 11.44 -5.54 -19.51
CA GLN A 184 12.08 -4.40 -18.87
C GLN A 184 11.40 -4.06 -17.53
N SER A 185 12.18 -4.00 -16.46
CA SER A 185 11.75 -3.56 -15.13
C SER A 185 11.65 -2.02 -15.07
N VAL A 186 10.92 -1.50 -14.06
CA VAL A 186 10.77 -0.04 -13.82
C VAL A 186 12.12 0.64 -13.60
N ASP A 187 13.08 -0.07 -13.01
CA ASP A 187 14.43 0.42 -12.78
C ASP A 187 15.35 0.35 -14.01
N GLY A 188 14.83 -0.16 -15.12
CA GLY A 188 15.50 -0.23 -16.42
C GLY A 188 16.25 -1.52 -16.70
N HIS A 189 16.33 -2.48 -15.76
CA HIS A 189 16.95 -3.78 -16.02
C HIS A 189 16.15 -4.60 -17.05
N GLN A 190 16.85 -5.41 -17.84
CA GLN A 190 16.26 -6.32 -18.82
C GLN A 190 16.42 -7.78 -18.38
N HIS A 191 15.34 -8.55 -18.49
CA HIS A 191 15.27 -9.94 -18.06
C HIS A 191 14.77 -10.85 -19.19
N GLY A 192 15.25 -12.09 -19.19
CA GLY A 192 14.82 -13.11 -20.15
C GLY A 192 13.53 -13.82 -19.74
N SER A 193 13.11 -13.72 -18.48
CA SER A 193 11.89 -14.35 -17.97
C SER A 193 11.02 -13.39 -17.15
N LYS A 194 9.71 -13.66 -17.17
CA LYS A 194 8.73 -12.92 -16.35
C LYS A 194 8.99 -13.11 -14.85
N ALA A 195 9.52 -14.26 -14.43
CA ALA A 195 9.87 -14.53 -13.04
C ALA A 195 10.98 -13.59 -12.53
N GLN A 196 12.05 -13.43 -13.31
CA GLN A 196 13.11 -12.48 -12.98
C GLN A 196 12.60 -11.03 -12.98
N LEU A 197 11.72 -10.66 -13.94
CA LEU A 197 11.07 -9.36 -13.95
C LEU A 197 10.27 -9.10 -12.66
N GLN A 198 9.48 -10.08 -12.19
CA GLN A 198 8.70 -9.97 -10.96
C GLN A 198 9.59 -9.74 -9.73
N ILE A 199 10.69 -10.49 -9.62
CA ILE A 199 11.64 -10.35 -8.50
C ILE A 199 12.34 -8.99 -8.57
N CYS A 200 12.84 -8.60 -9.74
CA CYS A 200 13.50 -7.31 -9.97
C CYS A 200 12.58 -6.14 -9.61
N HIS A 201 11.35 -6.16 -10.16
CA HIS A 201 10.34 -5.14 -9.87
C HIS A 201 10.02 -5.11 -8.36
N TRP A 202 9.85 -6.26 -7.71
CA TRP A 202 9.58 -6.30 -6.28
C TRP A 202 10.74 -5.68 -5.46
N LEU A 203 11.99 -6.02 -5.77
CA LEU A 203 13.17 -5.49 -5.09
C LEU A 203 13.28 -3.97 -5.25
N TYR A 204 13.04 -3.48 -6.46
CA TYR A 204 13.01 -2.05 -6.75
C TYR A 204 11.91 -1.33 -5.96
N MET A 205 10.67 -1.81 -6.06
CA MET A 205 9.51 -1.19 -5.38
C MET A 205 9.64 -1.27 -3.84
N ALA A 206 10.39 -2.24 -3.32
CA ALA A 206 10.75 -2.35 -1.92
C ALA A 206 11.86 -1.38 -1.47
N GLY A 207 12.46 -0.64 -2.39
CA GLY A 207 13.60 0.26 -2.13
C GLY A 207 14.91 -0.47 -1.85
N LEU A 208 15.04 -1.73 -2.29
CA LEU A 208 16.23 -2.54 -2.06
C LEU A 208 17.19 -2.40 -3.24
N ALA A 209 18.35 -1.78 -2.98
CA ALA A 209 19.44 -1.73 -3.94
C ALA A 209 19.89 -3.16 -4.28
N HIS A 210 19.88 -3.50 -5.57
CA HIS A 210 20.21 -4.82 -6.05
C HIS A 210 20.99 -4.74 -7.38
N ALA A 211 21.73 -5.79 -7.68
CA ALA A 211 22.42 -6.00 -8.94
C ALA A 211 21.89 -7.26 -9.61
N CYS A 212 21.74 -7.23 -10.93
CA CYS A 212 21.32 -8.39 -11.73
C CYS A 212 22.54 -9.11 -12.34
N GLN A 213 22.46 -10.43 -12.51
CA GLN A 213 23.52 -11.24 -13.13
C GLN A 213 24.90 -10.97 -12.50
N ARG A 214 24.96 -11.00 -11.17
CA ARG A 214 26.18 -10.67 -10.42
C ARG A 214 27.13 -11.87 -10.44
N ARG A 215 28.33 -11.68 -10.99
CA ARG A 215 29.40 -12.69 -10.93
C ARG A 215 29.66 -13.10 -9.48
N LEU A 216 29.80 -14.39 -9.19
CA LEU A 216 30.21 -14.86 -7.88
C LEU A 216 31.69 -14.54 -7.62
N PRO A 217 32.10 -14.28 -6.37
CA PRO A 217 33.50 -14.03 -6.03
C PRO A 217 34.32 -15.33 -5.98
N VAL A 218 34.32 -16.07 -7.09
CA VAL A 218 35.04 -17.33 -7.32
C VAL A 218 35.74 -17.27 -8.68
N ASP A 219 36.69 -18.18 -8.89
CA ASP A 219 37.47 -18.21 -10.14
C ASP A 219 36.59 -18.58 -11.34
N GLU A 220 35.57 -19.42 -11.14
CA GLU A 220 34.67 -19.80 -12.22
C GLU A 220 33.71 -18.67 -12.63
N ASP A 221 33.35 -18.65 -13.91
CA ASP A 221 32.38 -17.71 -14.47
C ASP A 221 30.95 -18.13 -14.13
N LEU A 222 30.58 -17.96 -12.85
CA LEU A 222 29.24 -18.18 -12.34
C LEU A 222 28.60 -16.86 -11.96
N PHE A 223 27.31 -16.72 -12.24
CA PHE A 223 26.55 -15.51 -12.02
C PHE A 223 25.27 -15.84 -11.25
N ALA A 224 25.03 -15.12 -10.16
CA ALA A 224 23.77 -15.14 -9.43
C ALA A 224 22.73 -14.27 -10.15
N ASP A 225 21.46 -14.64 -10.07
CA ASP A 225 20.40 -13.86 -10.71
C ASP A 225 20.31 -12.45 -10.09
N PHE A 226 20.30 -12.36 -8.76
CA PHE A 226 20.36 -11.09 -8.04
C PHE A 226 21.35 -11.10 -6.88
N TYR A 227 21.87 -9.92 -6.56
CA TYR A 227 22.69 -9.68 -5.39
C TYR A 227 22.33 -8.36 -4.73
N LEU A 228 22.11 -8.39 -3.41
CA LEU A 228 21.80 -7.22 -2.60
C LEU A 228 23.04 -6.83 -1.78
N PRO A 229 23.80 -5.81 -2.17
CA PRO A 229 25.07 -5.45 -1.54
C PRO A 229 24.91 -5.01 -0.08
N GLY A 230 23.79 -4.36 0.28
CA GLY A 230 23.54 -3.91 1.65
C GLY A 230 23.41 -5.06 2.66
N GLN A 231 22.97 -6.23 2.19
CA GLN A 231 22.73 -7.43 3.00
C GLN A 231 23.75 -8.54 2.75
N GLN A 232 24.61 -8.38 1.72
CA GLN A 232 25.47 -9.43 1.20
C GLN A 232 24.68 -10.72 0.89
N LEU A 233 23.51 -10.54 0.27
CA LEU A 233 22.51 -11.58 0.06
C LEU A 233 22.33 -11.86 -1.43
N TYR A 234 22.43 -13.12 -1.82
CA TYR A 234 22.13 -13.58 -3.18
C TYR A 234 20.68 -14.04 -3.27
N ILE A 235 20.09 -13.92 -4.46
CA ILE A 235 18.77 -14.48 -4.78
C ILE A 235 18.88 -15.26 -6.09
N GLU A 236 18.34 -16.47 -6.09
CA GLU A 236 18.29 -17.37 -7.24
C GLU A 236 16.84 -17.62 -7.64
N CYS A 237 16.55 -17.48 -8.93
CA CYS A 237 15.23 -17.70 -9.51
C CYS A 237 15.19 -19.08 -10.17
N TRP A 238 14.43 -20.00 -9.56
CA TRP A 238 14.23 -21.35 -10.06
C TRP A 238 12.97 -21.39 -10.95
N ASP A 239 13.11 -20.89 -12.18
CA ASP A 239 12.10 -21.02 -13.22
C ASP A 239 12.38 -22.19 -14.18
N ASP A 240 11.33 -22.75 -14.78
CA ASP A 240 11.41 -23.90 -15.70
C ASP A 240 11.99 -23.55 -17.09
N HIS A 241 12.33 -22.29 -17.32
CA HIS A 241 12.56 -21.78 -18.67
C HIS A 241 13.89 -22.24 -19.28
N ASP A 242 14.82 -22.77 -18.47
CA ASP A 242 16.14 -23.16 -18.94
C ASP A 242 16.62 -24.49 -18.36
N SER A 243 16.13 -25.60 -18.93
CA SER A 243 16.57 -26.97 -18.61
C SER A 243 18.06 -27.20 -18.88
N SER A 244 18.71 -26.34 -19.69
CA SER A 244 20.15 -26.39 -19.97
C SER A 244 21.01 -25.79 -18.84
N GLY A 245 20.41 -25.03 -17.92
CA GLY A 245 21.08 -24.33 -16.82
C GLY A 245 21.18 -25.11 -15.50
N LEU A 246 20.56 -26.29 -15.39
CA LEU A 246 20.45 -27.03 -14.11
C LEU A 246 21.82 -27.36 -13.50
N ALA A 247 22.80 -27.74 -14.32
CA ALA A 247 24.15 -28.07 -13.86
C ALA A 247 24.87 -26.84 -13.26
N GLN A 248 24.72 -25.67 -13.89
CA GLN A 248 25.28 -24.42 -13.37
C GLN A 248 24.57 -23.99 -12.08
N ARG A 249 23.24 -24.14 -12.01
CA ARG A 249 22.44 -23.85 -10.82
C ARG A 249 22.86 -24.71 -9.63
N MET A 250 22.98 -26.04 -9.83
CA MET A 250 23.48 -26.95 -8.78
C MET A 250 24.89 -26.59 -8.33
N LYS A 251 25.78 -26.24 -9.27
CA LYS A 251 27.14 -25.78 -8.94
C LYS A 251 27.13 -24.50 -8.10
N ARG A 252 26.27 -23.52 -8.42
CA ARG A 252 26.12 -22.30 -7.59
C ARG A 252 25.63 -22.64 -6.19
N LYS A 253 24.65 -23.53 -6.06
CA LYS A 253 24.12 -24.00 -4.77
C LYS A 253 25.21 -24.63 -3.90
N ASP A 254 26.06 -25.49 -4.49
CA ASP A 254 27.19 -26.09 -3.78
C ASP A 254 28.19 -25.03 -3.31
N ILE A 255 28.50 -24.04 -4.16
CA ILE A 255 29.40 -22.92 -3.82
C ILE A 255 28.83 -22.08 -2.68
N TYR A 256 27.53 -21.77 -2.71
CA TYR A 256 26.88 -21.04 -1.62
C TYR A 256 27.01 -21.76 -0.29
N GLN A 257 26.81 -23.08 -0.29
CA GLN A 257 26.95 -23.89 0.91
C GLN A 257 28.41 -23.99 1.38
N GLN A 258 29.36 -24.20 0.46
CA GLN A 258 30.78 -24.34 0.79
C GLN A 258 31.40 -23.05 1.34
N LEU A 259 31.05 -21.90 0.74
CA LEU A 259 31.60 -20.59 1.12
C LEU A 259 30.76 -19.87 2.17
N GLY A 260 29.60 -20.42 2.55
CA GLY A 260 28.70 -19.84 3.55
C GLY A 260 28.03 -18.55 3.10
N PHE A 261 27.73 -18.41 1.81
CA PHE A 261 27.02 -17.24 1.30
C PHE A 261 25.53 -17.31 1.67
N ALA A 262 24.97 -16.17 2.05
CA ALA A 262 23.53 -16.06 2.27
C ALA A 262 22.81 -16.05 0.92
N VAL A 263 21.86 -16.97 0.74
CA VAL A 263 21.07 -17.10 -0.49
C VAL A 263 19.59 -17.29 -0.17
N ILE A 264 18.73 -16.68 -0.98
CA ILE A 264 17.30 -16.99 -1.05
C ILE A 264 17.03 -17.67 -2.39
N ASP A 265 16.58 -18.91 -2.34
CA ASP A 265 16.02 -19.62 -3.49
C ASP A 265 14.54 -19.27 -3.62
N ILE A 266 14.13 -18.83 -4.81
CA ILE A 266 12.72 -18.56 -5.17
C ILE A 266 12.29 -19.60 -6.19
N GLU A 267 11.38 -20.48 -5.77
CA GLU A 267 10.81 -21.50 -6.65
C GLU A 267 9.66 -20.93 -7.48
N LYS A 268 9.27 -21.64 -8.53
CA LYS A 268 8.17 -21.22 -9.40
C LYS A 268 6.86 -21.01 -8.63
N GLU A 269 6.56 -21.87 -7.66
CA GLU A 269 5.36 -21.78 -6.84
C GLU A 269 5.38 -20.56 -5.91
N ASP A 270 6.57 -20.08 -5.52
CA ASP A 270 6.72 -18.91 -4.66
C ASP A 270 6.35 -17.60 -5.40
N LEU A 271 6.42 -17.58 -6.73
CA LEU A 271 6.12 -16.39 -7.55
C LEU A 271 4.67 -15.91 -7.36
N ASN A 272 3.74 -16.83 -7.11
CA ASN A 272 2.32 -16.51 -6.88
C ASN A 272 2.09 -15.77 -5.55
N GLN A 273 3.03 -15.89 -4.61
CA GLN A 273 2.98 -15.26 -3.29
C GLN A 273 4.28 -14.52 -2.99
N LEU A 274 4.89 -13.96 -4.04
CA LEU A 274 6.25 -13.43 -3.99
C LEU A 274 6.44 -12.41 -2.86
N ASP A 275 5.47 -11.51 -2.67
CA ASP A 275 5.54 -10.51 -1.61
C ASP A 275 5.57 -11.12 -0.21
N GLU A 276 4.79 -12.17 0.06
CA GLU A 276 4.81 -12.87 1.35
C GLU A 276 6.14 -13.62 1.54
N VAL A 277 6.57 -14.37 0.53
CA VAL A 277 7.78 -15.19 0.56
C VAL A 277 9.00 -14.32 0.80
N LEU A 278 9.20 -13.29 -0.03
CA LEU A 278 10.35 -12.39 0.10
C LEU A 278 10.31 -11.63 1.42
N THR A 279 9.16 -11.05 1.81
CA THR A 279 9.05 -10.33 3.08
C THR A 279 9.43 -11.21 4.27
N ARG A 280 9.00 -12.49 4.26
CA ARG A 280 9.35 -13.46 5.31
C ARG A 280 10.83 -13.79 5.30
N GLN A 281 11.44 -14.01 4.14
CA GLN A 281 12.87 -14.34 4.05
C GLN A 281 13.75 -13.15 4.44
N PHE A 282 13.42 -11.95 3.98
CA PHE A 282 14.12 -10.71 4.37
C PHE A 282 14.05 -10.46 5.88
N ARG A 283 12.90 -10.69 6.51
CA ARG A 283 12.78 -10.58 7.98
C ARG A 283 13.70 -11.53 8.73
N LYS A 284 13.90 -12.77 8.24
CA LYS A 284 14.86 -13.70 8.85
C LYS A 284 16.30 -13.19 8.77
N GLN A 285 16.61 -12.41 7.74
CA GLN A 285 17.90 -11.74 7.55
C GLN A 285 17.98 -10.37 8.27
N GLY A 286 16.99 -10.02 9.11
CA GLY A 286 16.95 -8.76 9.84
C GLY A 286 16.57 -7.54 8.99
N VAL A 287 16.12 -7.75 7.77
CA VAL A 287 15.71 -6.68 6.84
C VAL A 287 14.21 -6.47 6.96
N ARG A 288 13.82 -5.24 7.24
CA ARG A 288 12.41 -4.85 7.25
C ARG A 288 12.04 -4.27 5.89
N VAL A 289 10.99 -4.84 5.30
CA VAL A 289 10.42 -4.39 4.04
C VAL A 289 8.99 -3.93 4.32
N TYR A 290 8.63 -2.80 3.72
CA TYR A 290 7.39 -2.08 4.01
C TYR A 290 6.48 -1.96 2.79
#